data_AF-A0A2I1K2C7-F1
#
_entry.id   AF-A0A2I1K2C7-F1
#
_cell.length_a   1.000
_cell.length_b   1.000
_cell.length_c   1.000
_cell.angle_alpha   90.00
_cell.angle_beta   90.00
_cell.angle_gamma   90.00
#
_symmetry.space_group_name_H-M   'P 1'
#
loop_
_entity.id
_entity.type
_entity.pdbx_description
1 polymer ?
#
loop_
_entity_poly.entity_id
_entity_poly.type
_entity_poly.pdbx_seq_one_letter_code
_entity_poly.pdbx_strand_id
1 'polypeptide(L)'
;MNYRIANPSYYKTATNMTEIQIICDSPYTVVTRDVVGDLTGQSKEKQIQAVLDQLAMEFDPTDKIKELDATFSQKISEMDAFIEKSKEEFGSIKTQYDLMNDTMLDAVEMLGSLVETKE
;
A
#
# COMPACT_ATOMS: atom_id res chain seq x y z
N MET A 1 -14.49 -20.68 23.63
CA MET A 1 -15.92 -20.50 23.27
C MET A 1 -16.20 -21.36 22.06
N ASN A 2 -17.33 -22.06 22.03
CA ASN A 2 -17.71 -22.90 20.88
C ASN A 2 -18.52 -22.06 19.89
N TYR A 3 -18.07 -21.99 18.64
CA TYR A 3 -18.71 -21.20 17.59
C TYR A 3 -19.21 -22.09 16.46
N ARG A 4 -20.37 -21.75 15.90
CA ARG A 4 -20.93 -22.41 14.72
C ARG A 4 -21.62 -21.43 13.79
N ILE A 5 -21.60 -21.73 12.50
CA ILE A 5 -22.41 -21.01 11.51
C ILE A 5 -23.89 -21.23 11.81
N ALA A 6 -24.65 -20.14 11.89
CA ALA A 6 -26.09 -20.16 12.15
C ALA A 6 -26.90 -20.38 10.88
N ASN A 7 -26.52 -19.69 9.80
CA ASN A 7 -27.18 -19.69 8.50
C ASN A 7 -26.14 -19.71 7.38
N PRO A 8 -26.47 -20.21 6.17
CA PRO A 8 -25.59 -20.11 5.02
C PRO A 8 -25.17 -18.65 4.78
N SER A 9 -23.88 -18.44 4.56
CA SER A 9 -23.32 -17.12 4.25
C SER A 9 -23.88 -16.58 2.93
N TYR A 10 -24.11 -15.27 2.86
CA TYR A 10 -24.67 -14.60 1.67
C TYR A 10 -23.73 -13.53 1.14
N TYR A 11 -23.28 -13.66 -0.12
CA TYR A 11 -22.40 -12.68 -0.75
C TYR A 11 -23.21 -11.51 -1.36
N LYS A 12 -22.99 -10.31 -0.82
CA LYS A 12 -23.51 -9.03 -1.27
C LYS A 12 -22.57 -8.46 -2.34
N THR A 13 -22.84 -8.78 -3.60
CA THR A 13 -22.03 -8.34 -4.76
C THR A 13 -21.89 -6.81 -4.86
N ALA A 14 -22.92 -6.06 -4.50
CA ALA A 14 -22.93 -4.60 -4.56
C ALA A 14 -21.87 -3.93 -3.66
N THR A 15 -21.54 -4.55 -2.53
CA THR A 15 -20.56 -4.02 -1.56
C THR A 15 -19.30 -4.86 -1.47
N ASN A 16 -19.20 -5.96 -2.24
CA ASN A 16 -18.13 -6.95 -2.13
C ASN A 16 -17.94 -7.42 -0.68
N MET A 17 -19.05 -7.82 -0.03
CA MET A 17 -19.03 -8.34 1.34
C MET A 17 -19.85 -9.62 1.45
N THR A 18 -19.46 -10.51 2.35
CA THR A 18 -20.23 -11.70 2.71
C THR A 18 -20.84 -11.52 4.09
N GLU A 19 -22.18 -11.63 4.18
CA GLU A 19 -22.89 -11.69 5.45
C GLU A 19 -22.69 -13.08 6.06
N ILE A 20 -22.17 -13.12 7.29
CA ILE A 20 -21.91 -14.34 8.04
C ILE A 20 -22.53 -14.20 9.42
N GLN A 21 -23.30 -15.22 9.82
CA GLN A 21 -23.89 -15.30 11.15
C GLN A 21 -23.29 -16.48 11.93
N ILE A 22 -22.73 -16.19 13.10
CA ILE A 22 -22.17 -17.18 14.02
C ILE A 22 -22.96 -17.20 15.34
N ILE A 23 -23.01 -18.38 15.97
CA ILE A 23 -23.56 -18.58 17.31
C ILE A 23 -22.43 -19.01 18.22
N CYS A 24 -22.31 -18.36 19.38
CA CYS A 24 -21.54 -18.82 20.52
C CYS A 24 -22.48 -19.48 21.53
N ASP A 25 -22.17 -20.68 22.00
CA ASP A 25 -23.08 -21.41 22.90
C ASP A 25 -23.02 -20.93 24.37
N SER A 26 -21.94 -20.25 24.80
CA SER A 26 -21.77 -19.82 26.20
C SER A 26 -20.95 -18.53 26.33
N PRO A 27 -21.57 -17.39 26.74
CA PRO A 27 -23.02 -17.19 26.80
C PRO A 27 -23.66 -17.32 25.42
N TYR A 28 -24.93 -17.72 25.36
CA TYR A 28 -25.66 -17.83 24.08
C TYR A 28 -25.70 -16.47 23.40
N THR A 29 -24.94 -16.34 22.30
CA THR A 29 -24.74 -15.07 21.59
C THR A 29 -24.83 -15.33 20.10
N VAL A 30 -25.57 -14.49 19.39
CA VAL A 30 -25.63 -14.50 17.93
C VAL A 30 -24.91 -13.26 17.42
N VAL A 31 -23.95 -13.45 16.53
CA VAL A 31 -23.21 -12.35 15.90
C VAL A 31 -23.45 -12.44 14.40
N THR A 32 -23.91 -11.34 13.82
CA THR A 32 -23.95 -11.15 12.36
C THR A 32 -22.96 -10.06 11.97
N ARG A 33 -22.10 -10.36 11.00
CA ARG A 33 -21.18 -9.38 10.40
C ARG A 33 -21.15 -9.52 8.89
N ASP A 34 -21.03 -8.38 8.23
CA ASP A 34 -20.61 -8.31 6.84
C ASP A 34 -19.09 -8.25 6.81
N VAL A 35 -18.47 -9.29 6.26
CA VAL A 35 -17.01 -9.42 6.15
C VAL A 35 -16.61 -9.16 4.70
N VAL A 36 -15.52 -8.43 4.47
CA VAL A 36 -15.08 -8.07 3.10
C VAL A 36 -14.71 -9.31 2.28
N GLY A 37 -15.12 -9.31 1.01
CA GLY A 37 -14.85 -10.37 0.02
C GLY A 37 -15.93 -11.45 -0.07
N ASP A 38 -15.82 -12.32 -1.09
CA ASP A 38 -16.67 -13.51 -1.24
C ASP A 38 -16.10 -14.69 -0.43
N LEU A 39 -16.79 -15.04 0.64
CA LEU A 39 -16.44 -16.13 1.55
C LEU A 39 -17.40 -17.33 1.41
N THR A 40 -18.36 -17.31 0.48
CA THR A 40 -19.44 -18.31 0.40
C THR A 40 -18.95 -19.73 0.12
N GLY A 41 -17.82 -19.89 -0.57
CA GLY A 41 -17.18 -21.18 -0.85
C GLY A 41 -16.10 -21.60 0.15
N GLN A 42 -15.88 -20.83 1.21
CA GLN A 42 -14.82 -21.11 2.20
C GLN A 42 -15.29 -22.09 3.28
N SER A 43 -14.34 -22.68 4.01
CA SER A 43 -14.67 -23.55 5.14
C SER A 43 -15.39 -22.76 6.24
N LYS A 44 -16.21 -23.46 7.04
CA LYS A 44 -16.94 -22.85 8.16
C LYS A 44 -15.99 -22.24 9.17
N GLU A 45 -14.85 -22.89 9.42
CA GLU A 45 -13.80 -22.43 10.32
C GLU A 45 -13.23 -21.09 9.84
N LYS A 46 -13.00 -20.94 8.52
CA LYS A 46 -12.49 -19.70 7.93
C LYS A 46 -13.53 -18.58 7.98
N GLN A 47 -14.80 -18.90 7.74
CA GLN A 47 -15.91 -17.95 7.88
C GLN A 47 -16.07 -17.46 9.32
N ILE A 48 -16.03 -18.37 10.30
CA ILE A 48 -16.09 -18.04 11.73
C ILE A 48 -14.90 -17.18 12.13
N GLN A 49 -13.68 -17.59 11.75
CA GLN A 49 -12.47 -16.86 12.09
C GLN A 49 -12.52 -15.42 11.57
N ALA A 50 -12.99 -15.20 10.34
CA ALA A 50 -13.08 -13.86 9.78
C ALA A 50 -14.05 -12.95 10.56
N VAL A 51 -15.16 -13.50 11.07
CA VAL A 51 -16.07 -12.76 11.96
C VAL A 51 -15.40 -12.46 13.31
N LEU A 52 -14.66 -13.41 13.87
CA LEU A 52 -13.94 -13.23 15.14
C LEU A 52 -12.79 -12.22 15.03
N ASP A 53 -12.06 -12.22 13.92
CA ASP A 53 -10.98 -11.27 13.64
C ASP A 53 -11.56 -9.85 13.56
N GLN A 54 -12.67 -9.68 12.84
CA GLN A 54 -13.36 -8.40 12.76
C GLN A 54 -13.88 -7.95 14.13
N LEU A 55 -14.46 -8.84 14.93
CA LEU A 55 -14.88 -8.52 16.29
C LEU A 55 -13.72 -8.14 17.20
N ALA A 56 -12.58 -8.83 17.09
CA ALA A 56 -11.38 -8.50 17.86
C ALA A 56 -10.91 -7.08 17.53
N MET A 57 -10.92 -6.73 16.24
CA MET A 57 -10.61 -5.36 15.79
C MET A 57 -11.62 -4.32 16.28
N GLU A 58 -12.92 -4.66 16.36
CA GLU A 58 -13.96 -3.76 16.88
C GLU A 58 -13.88 -3.58 18.41
N PHE A 59 -13.40 -4.60 19.14
CA PHE A 59 -13.35 -4.60 20.60
C PHE A 59 -12.07 -3.96 21.13
N ASP A 60 -10.90 -4.32 20.59
CA ASP A 60 -9.62 -3.72 20.94
C ASP A 60 -8.78 -3.50 19.68
N PRO A 61 -8.86 -2.31 19.06
CA PRO A 61 -8.13 -2.01 17.84
C PRO A 61 -6.63 -1.77 18.09
N THR A 62 -6.15 -1.76 19.35
CA THR A 62 -4.80 -1.29 19.71
C THR A 62 -3.69 -2.04 18.97
N ASP A 63 -3.77 -3.36 18.89
CA ASP A 63 -2.74 -4.15 18.24
C ASP A 63 -2.74 -3.94 16.72
N LYS A 64 -3.92 -3.76 16.12
CA LYS A 64 -4.02 -3.45 14.70
C LYS A 64 -3.53 -2.04 14.39
N ILE A 65 -3.77 -1.08 15.28
CA ILE A 65 -3.21 0.27 15.19
C ILE A 65 -1.68 0.21 15.23
N LYS A 66 -1.08 -0.55 16.18
CA LYS A 66 0.38 -0.72 16.24
C LYS A 66 0.96 -1.34 14.97
N GLU A 67 0.32 -2.37 14.43
CA GLU A 67 0.73 -3.00 13.16
C GLU A 67 0.66 -2.01 11.99
N LEU A 68 -0.41 -1.21 11.95
CA LEU A 68 -0.62 -0.18 10.94
C LEU A 68 0.43 0.94 11.06
N ASP A 69 0.73 1.39 12.27
CA ASP A 69 1.76 2.39 12.57
C ASP A 69 3.15 1.90 12.16
N ALA A 70 3.48 0.64 12.45
CA ALA A 70 4.73 0.03 12.02
C ALA A 70 4.84 -0.03 10.49
N THR A 71 3.75 -0.44 9.82
CA THR A 71 3.68 -0.51 8.35
C THR A 71 3.83 0.88 7.73
N PHE A 72 3.14 1.90 8.27
CA PHE A 72 3.26 3.27 7.79
C PHE A 72 4.67 3.82 8.00
N SER A 73 5.27 3.58 9.17
CA SER A 73 6.64 4.02 9.46
C SER A 73 7.64 3.41 8.49
N GLN A 74 7.51 2.11 8.17
CA GLN A 74 8.33 1.45 7.17
C GLN A 74 8.15 2.10 5.78
N LYS A 75 6.91 2.31 5.35
CA LYS A 75 6.63 2.94 4.04
C LYS A 75 7.18 4.36 3.93
N ILE A 76 7.12 5.14 5.02
CA ILE A 76 7.73 6.48 5.06
C ILE A 76 9.25 6.36 4.87
N SER A 77 9.90 5.44 5.59
CA SER A 77 11.34 5.21 5.42
C SER A 77 11.72 4.76 4.01
N GLU A 78 10.92 3.91 3.37
CA GLU A 78 11.13 3.48 1.99
C GLU A 78 10.96 4.67 1.01
N MET A 79 9.97 5.53 1.27
CA MET A 79 9.72 6.71 0.44
C MET A 79 10.81 7.76 0.59
N ASP A 80 11.32 7.99 1.81
CA ASP A 80 12.44 8.89 2.05
C ASP A 80 13.71 8.40 1.33
N ALA A 81 14.00 7.10 1.38
CA ALA A 81 15.12 6.52 0.64
C ALA A 81 14.96 6.67 -0.88
N PHE A 82 13.74 6.50 -1.39
CA PHE A 82 13.44 6.73 -2.80
C PHE A 82 13.63 8.20 -3.21
N ILE A 83 13.21 9.14 -2.37
CA ILE A 83 13.37 10.58 -2.61
C ILE A 83 14.86 10.95 -2.65
N GLU A 84 15.66 10.47 -1.70
CA GLU A 84 17.11 10.75 -1.68
C GLU A 84 17.81 10.18 -2.92
N LYS A 85 17.53 8.93 -3.28
CA LYS A 85 18.06 8.35 -4.52
C LYS A 85 17.65 9.15 -5.75
N SER A 86 16.39 9.59 -5.81
CA SER A 86 15.91 10.42 -6.93
C SER A 86 16.64 11.76 -7.00
N LYS A 87 16.90 12.41 -5.85
CA LYS A 87 17.68 13.66 -5.80
C LYS A 87 19.11 13.46 -6.33
N GLU A 88 19.77 12.37 -5.97
CA GLU A 88 21.11 12.04 -6.47
C GLU A 88 21.12 11.87 -8.00
N GLU A 89 20.13 11.14 -8.54
CA GLU A 89 19.97 10.96 -9.98
C GLU A 89 19.71 12.30 -10.69
N PHE A 90 18.82 13.14 -10.15
CA PHE A 90 18.58 14.48 -10.69
C PHE A 90 19.81 15.39 -10.63
N GLY A 91 20.58 15.34 -9.54
CA GLY A 91 21.84 16.08 -9.43
C GLY A 91 22.86 15.64 -10.49
N SER A 92 22.93 14.33 -10.75
CA SER A 92 23.79 13.77 -11.80
C SER A 92 23.37 14.22 -13.19
N ILE A 93 22.06 14.19 -13.49
CA ILE A 93 21.50 14.67 -14.76
C ILE A 93 21.77 16.16 -14.94
N LYS A 94 21.58 16.96 -13.89
CA LYS A 94 21.87 18.41 -13.94
C LYS A 94 23.34 18.67 -14.25
N THR A 95 24.25 17.96 -13.58
CA THR A 95 25.69 18.09 -13.81
C THR A 95 26.06 17.74 -15.26
N GLN A 96 25.47 16.68 -15.82
CA GLN A 96 25.67 16.31 -17.22
C GLN A 96 25.13 17.37 -18.18
N TYR A 97 23.98 17.96 -17.87
CA TYR A 97 23.37 19.03 -18.67
C TYR A 97 24.24 20.30 -18.68
N ASP A 98 24.74 20.72 -17.52
CA ASP A 98 25.63 21.87 -17.38
C ASP A 98 26.93 21.65 -18.18
N LEU A 99 27.56 20.47 -18.05
CA LEU A 99 28.76 20.11 -18.83
C LEU A 99 28.50 20.11 -20.35
N MET A 100 27.35 19.60 -20.78
CA MET A 100 26.99 19.59 -22.19
C MET A 100 26.82 21.01 -22.73
N ASN A 101 26.23 21.92 -21.96
CA ASN A 101 26.11 23.32 -22.37
C ASN A 101 27.47 24.02 -22.46
N ASP A 102 28.35 23.80 -21.49
CA ASP A 102 29.71 24.37 -21.49
C ASP A 102 30.51 23.88 -22.71
N THR A 103 30.48 22.57 -22.99
CA THR A 103 31.18 22.01 -24.16
C THR A 103 30.61 22.50 -25.50
N MET A 104 29.29 22.76 -25.57
CA MET A 104 28.69 23.40 -26.75
C MET A 104 29.13 24.85 -26.91
N LEU A 105 29.27 25.60 -25.81
CA LEU A 105 29.77 26.97 -25.84
C LEU A 105 31.23 27.03 -26.33
N ASP A 106 32.10 26.18 -25.77
CA ASP A 106 33.51 26.07 -26.19
C ASP A 106 33.62 25.75 -27.69
N ALA A 107 32.77 24.84 -28.20
CA ALA A 107 32.74 24.50 -29.61
C ALA A 107 32.33 25.70 -30.51
N VAL A 108 31.38 26.51 -30.06
CA VAL A 108 30.95 27.73 -30.78
C VAL A 108 32.06 28.78 -30.79
N GLU A 109 32.75 29.00 -29.67
CA GLU A 109 33.88 29.94 -29.60
C GLU A 109 35.04 29.50 -30.50
N MET A 110 35.37 28.21 -30.49
CA MET A 110 36.42 27.66 -31.35
C MET A 110 36.08 27.86 -32.84
N LEU A 111 34.83 27.63 -33.24
CA LEU A 111 34.37 27.90 -34.61
C LEU A 111 34.46 29.39 -34.96
N GLY A 112 34.13 30.29 -34.04
CA GLY A 112 34.28 31.74 -34.23
C GLY A 112 35.72 32.14 -34.54
N SER A 113 36.68 31.67 -33.74
CA SER A 113 38.11 31.98 -33.94
C SER A 113 38.68 31.48 -35.28
N LEU A 114 38.15 30.37 -35.80
CA LEU A 114 38.53 29.82 -37.11
C LEU A 114 37.98 30.64 -38.29
N VAL A 115 36.88 31.37 -38.09
CA VAL A 115 36.32 32.28 -39.09
C VAL A 115 37.13 33.58 -39.14
N GLU A 116 37.46 34.15 -37.99
CA GLU A 116 38.25 35.40 -37.89
C GLU A 116 39.68 35.29 -38.42
N THR A 117 40.28 34.09 -38.39
CA THR A 117 41.64 33.84 -38.92
C THR A 117 41.70 33.64 -40.44
N LYS A 118 40.54 33.58 -41.12
CA LYS A 118 40.45 33.40 -42.58
C LYS A 118 40.13 34.69 -43.36
N GLU A 119 39.94 35.82 -42.66
CA GLU A 119 39.92 37.18 -43.25
C GLU A 119 41.29 37.85 -43.13
#